data_AF-A0A7C8EIU5-F1
#
_entry.id   AF-A0A7C8EIU5-F1
#
_cell.length_a   1.000
_cell.length_b   1.000
_cell.length_c   1.000
_cell.angle_alpha   90.00
_cell.angle_beta   90.00
_cell.angle_gamma   90.00
#
_symmetry.space_group_name_H-M   'P 1'
#
loop_
_entity.id
_entity.type
_entity.pdbx_description
1 polymer ?
#
loop_
_entity_poly.entity_id
_entity_poly.type
_entity_poly.pdbx_seq_one_letter_code
_entity_poly.pdbx_strand_id
1 'polypeptide(L)'
;MNTAVLRLRKSIREGLVRKVELNRYGLLYLTLILTAVLVTVILVVKPRLEKANGWVGVVVRGHPASGTLVVEQVAPNSPAYDVGILAGDRILSYEGIAVSDINTFKMLVRDSYINELVRLIVERHGVRLVADTRIAEKPKRMTILPPIIPIAQGASPPHNDRGLCINCHTLVPPAR
;
A
#
# COMPACT_ATOMS: atom_id res chain seq x y z
N MET A 1 64.87 24.64 -36.24
CA MET A 1 63.47 24.86 -35.79
C MET A 1 63.43 26.13 -34.95
N ASN A 2 62.64 27.13 -35.34
CA ASN A 2 62.67 28.48 -34.77
C ASN A 2 62.04 28.49 -33.36
N THR A 3 62.70 29.13 -32.38
CA THR A 3 62.28 29.18 -30.96
C THR A 3 60.89 29.81 -30.80
N ALA A 4 60.49 30.68 -31.72
CA ALA A 4 59.15 31.26 -31.81
C ALA A 4 58.04 30.20 -31.99
N VAL A 5 58.27 29.18 -32.82
CA VAL A 5 57.28 28.12 -33.09
C VAL A 5 57.08 27.22 -31.87
N LEU A 6 58.14 26.94 -31.11
CA LEU A 6 58.07 26.16 -29.87
C LEU A 6 57.32 26.91 -28.77
N ARG A 7 57.54 28.24 -28.63
CA ARG A 7 56.80 29.08 -27.69
C ARG A 7 55.31 29.13 -28.03
N LEU A 8 54.98 29.27 -29.32
CA LEU A 8 53.59 29.29 -29.79
C LEU A 8 52.88 27.95 -29.51
N ARG A 9 53.53 26.81 -29.82
CA ARG A 9 52.97 25.48 -29.53
C ARG A 9 52.74 25.24 -28.03
N LYS A 10 53.68 25.70 -27.17
CA LYS A 10 53.54 25.60 -25.72
C LYS A 10 52.37 26.44 -25.21
N SER A 11 52.25 27.69 -25.67
CA SER A 11 51.15 28.58 -25.30
C SER A 11 49.78 28.05 -25.74
N ILE A 12 49.67 27.51 -26.96
CA ILE A 12 48.43 26.87 -27.44
C ILE A 12 48.08 25.65 -26.59
N ARG A 13 49.07 24.80 -26.27
CA ARG A 13 48.87 23.62 -25.42
C ARG A 13 48.39 24.00 -24.02
N GLU A 14 49.03 24.98 -23.39
CA GLU A 14 48.64 25.48 -22.06
C GLU A 14 47.24 26.11 -22.06
N GLY A 15 46.89 26.86 -23.11
CA GLY A 15 45.54 27.39 -23.28
C GLY A 15 44.48 26.31 -23.48
N LEU A 16 44.80 25.24 -24.22
CA LEU A 16 43.91 24.10 -24.43
C LEU A 16 43.69 23.31 -23.14
N VAL A 17 44.77 23.05 -22.38
CA VAL A 17 44.70 22.36 -21.08
C VAL A 17 43.84 23.15 -20.09
N ARG A 18 44.04 24.48 -19.98
CA ARG A 18 43.17 25.33 -19.15
C ARG A 18 41.71 25.24 -19.57
N LYS A 19 41.40 25.31 -20.86
CA LYS A 19 40.02 25.23 -21.37
C LYS A 19 39.38 23.86 -21.07
N VAL A 20 40.15 22.78 -21.17
CA VAL A 20 39.71 21.42 -20.78
C VAL A 20 39.49 21.32 -19.27
N GLU A 21 40.37 21.89 -18.44
CA GLU A 21 40.21 21.93 -16.98
C GLU A 21 38.99 22.77 -16.55
N LEU A 22 38.79 23.95 -17.13
CA LEU A 22 37.60 24.79 -16.91
C LEU A 22 36.30 24.02 -17.23
N ASN A 23 36.28 23.24 -18.31
CA ASN A 23 35.14 22.39 -18.66
C ASN A 23 34.99 21.20 -17.70
N ARG A 24 36.08 20.62 -17.18
CA ARG A 24 36.03 19.54 -16.18
C ARG A 24 35.43 20.03 -14.87
N TYR A 25 35.82 21.21 -14.38
CA TYR A 25 35.23 21.81 -13.19
C TYR A 25 33.75 22.13 -13.38
N GLY A 26 33.37 22.65 -14.55
CA GLY A 26 31.97 22.88 -14.91
C GLY A 26 31.12 21.60 -14.92
N LEU A 27 31.65 20.51 -15.48
CA LEU A 27 30.96 19.22 -15.50
C LEU A 27 30.82 18.62 -14.09
N LEU A 28 31.88 18.66 -13.28
CA LEU A 28 31.82 18.22 -11.88
C LEU A 28 30.79 19.01 -11.07
N TYR A 29 30.78 20.34 -11.23
CA TYR A 29 29.82 21.20 -10.55
C TYR A 29 28.38 20.93 -10.99
N LEU A 30 28.15 20.76 -12.29
CA LEU A 30 26.83 20.37 -12.81
C LEU A 30 26.38 19.02 -12.26
N THR A 31 27.27 18.02 -12.21
CA THR A 31 26.92 16.71 -11.63
C THR A 31 26.60 16.80 -10.14
N LEU A 32 27.33 17.60 -9.36
CA LEU A 32 27.03 17.83 -7.94
C LEU A 32 25.69 18.53 -7.73
N ILE A 33 25.36 19.51 -8.58
CA ILE A 33 24.05 20.17 -8.54
C ILE A 33 22.94 19.17 -8.90
N LEU A 34 23.11 18.41 -9.97
CA LEU A 34 22.11 17.43 -10.41
C LEU A 34 21.89 16.34 -9.36
N THR A 35 22.93 15.84 -8.71
CA THR A 35 22.78 14.86 -7.63
C THR A 35 22.16 15.48 -6.39
N ALA A 36 22.53 16.70 -6.00
CA ALA A 36 21.91 17.40 -4.88
C ALA A 36 20.41 17.67 -5.14
N VAL A 37 20.05 18.10 -6.34
CA VAL A 37 18.66 18.29 -6.77
C VAL A 37 17.92 16.96 -6.76
N LEU A 38 18.50 15.90 -7.32
CA LEU A 38 17.88 14.57 -7.31
C LEU A 38 17.62 14.06 -5.89
N VAL A 39 18.61 14.15 -5.00
CA VAL A 39 18.46 13.76 -3.59
C VAL A 39 17.38 14.61 -2.91
N THR A 40 17.37 15.93 -3.15
CA THR A 40 16.36 16.83 -2.58
C THR A 40 14.96 16.48 -3.08
N VAL A 41 14.79 16.23 -4.38
CA VAL A 41 13.53 15.78 -4.97
C VAL A 41 13.09 14.46 -4.32
N ILE A 42 13.99 13.47 -4.19
CA ILE A 42 13.66 12.20 -3.53
C ILE A 42 13.21 12.41 -2.07
N LEU A 43 13.89 13.27 -1.31
CA LEU A 43 13.57 13.55 0.09
C LEU A 43 12.24 14.31 0.26
N VAL A 44 11.94 15.26 -0.64
CA VAL A 44 10.72 16.08 -0.61
C VAL A 44 9.51 15.33 -1.19
N VAL A 45 9.72 14.49 -2.21
CA VAL A 45 8.69 13.69 -2.88
C VAL A 45 8.49 12.33 -2.21
N LYS A 46 9.20 12.00 -1.12
CA LYS A 46 8.88 10.79 -0.34
C LYS A 46 7.37 10.79 -0.09
N PRO A 47 6.62 9.77 -0.56
CA PRO A 47 5.19 9.73 -0.30
C PRO A 47 5.02 9.88 1.20
N ARG A 48 4.18 10.82 1.62
CA ARG A 48 3.79 10.96 3.02
C ARG A 48 2.95 9.74 3.33
N LEU A 49 3.64 8.64 3.58
CA LEU A 49 3.11 7.41 4.09
C LEU A 49 2.67 7.74 5.52
N GLU A 50 1.46 8.27 5.65
CA GLU A 50 0.87 8.51 6.96
C GLU A 50 0.74 7.16 7.64
N LYS A 51 1.37 7.06 8.81
CA LYS A 51 1.26 5.91 9.69
C LYS A 51 -0.15 5.95 10.29
N ALA A 52 -1.10 5.40 9.55
CA ALA A 52 -2.50 5.41 9.89
C ALA A 52 -3.01 3.99 9.76
N ASN A 53 -3.48 3.45 10.90
CA ASN A 53 -4.02 2.11 11.11
C ASN A 53 -4.35 1.35 9.82
N GLY A 54 -3.34 0.66 9.29
CA GLY A 54 -3.46 -0.05 8.03
C GLY A 54 -4.59 -1.08 8.08
N TRP A 55 -5.23 -1.28 6.93
CA TRP A 55 -6.37 -2.17 6.78
C TRP A 55 -6.30 -2.91 5.46
N VAL A 56 -6.34 -4.23 5.54
CA VAL A 56 -6.35 -5.12 4.38
C VAL A 56 -7.74 -5.70 4.09
N GLY A 57 -8.67 -5.62 5.06
CA GLY A 57 -10.05 -6.07 4.85
C GLY A 57 -10.37 -7.52 5.16
N VAL A 58 -9.58 -8.20 6.01
CA VAL A 58 -9.89 -9.55 6.45
C VAL A 58 -10.32 -9.61 7.92
N VAL A 59 -11.25 -10.51 8.21
CA VAL A 59 -11.51 -11.03 9.56
C VAL A 59 -10.80 -12.37 9.66
N VAL A 60 -10.00 -12.57 10.70
CA VAL A 60 -9.16 -13.77 10.86
C VAL A 60 -9.43 -14.46 12.19
N ARG A 61 -9.37 -15.79 12.17
CA ARG A 61 -9.38 -16.68 13.34
C ARG A 61 -7.99 -17.24 13.57
N GLY A 62 -7.47 -17.06 14.78
CA GLY A 62 -6.28 -17.77 15.24
C GLY A 62 -6.70 -19.07 15.90
N HIS A 63 -5.98 -20.15 15.63
CA HIS A 63 -6.11 -21.42 16.34
C HIS A 63 -4.79 -21.67 17.07
N PRO A 64 -4.67 -21.27 18.35
CA PRO A 64 -3.40 -21.32 19.09
C PRO A 64 -2.83 -22.73 19.19
N ALA A 65 -3.68 -23.75 19.30
CA ALA A 65 -3.26 -25.14 19.41
C ALA A 65 -2.55 -25.68 18.15
N SER A 66 -2.95 -25.21 16.97
CA SER A 66 -2.35 -25.60 15.68
C SER A 66 -1.38 -24.56 15.12
N GLY A 67 -1.29 -23.37 15.73
CA GLY A 67 -0.46 -22.26 15.23
C GLY A 67 -0.91 -21.76 13.85
N THR A 68 -2.21 -21.78 13.58
CA THR A 68 -2.75 -21.41 12.26
C THR A 68 -3.64 -20.17 12.32
N LEU A 69 -3.46 -19.29 11.34
CA LEU A 69 -4.29 -18.12 11.12
C LEU A 69 -5.14 -18.30 9.86
N VAL A 70 -6.46 -18.30 10.01
CA VAL A 70 -7.41 -18.58 8.92
C VAL A 70 -8.27 -17.35 8.67
N VAL A 71 -8.53 -17.02 7.41
CA VAL A 71 -9.49 -15.97 7.02
C VAL A 71 -10.91 -16.47 7.26
N GLU A 72 -11.67 -15.80 8.11
CA GLU A 72 -13.10 -16.07 8.32
C GLU A 72 -13.98 -15.35 7.32
N GLN A 73 -13.68 -14.07 7.07
CA GLN A 73 -14.45 -13.22 6.19
C GLN A 73 -13.54 -12.22 5.49
N VAL A 74 -13.95 -11.82 4.30
CA VAL A 74 -13.29 -10.77 3.51
C VAL A 74 -14.30 -9.67 3.27
N ALA A 75 -13.95 -8.44 3.63
CA ALA A 75 -14.80 -7.28 3.43
C ALA A 75 -14.95 -6.99 1.92
N PRO A 76 -16.16 -6.74 1.40
CA PRO A 76 -16.35 -6.32 0.01
C PRO A 76 -15.58 -5.04 -0.31
N ASN A 77 -15.07 -4.91 -1.54
CA ASN A 77 -14.30 -3.75 -2.01
C ASN A 77 -13.12 -3.39 -1.09
N SER A 78 -12.52 -4.41 -0.48
CA SER A 78 -11.32 -4.25 0.35
C SER A 78 -10.07 -4.71 -0.39
N PRO A 79 -8.87 -4.32 0.05
CA PRO A 79 -7.65 -4.75 -0.62
C PRO A 79 -7.47 -6.27 -0.70
N ALA A 80 -7.92 -7.02 0.30
CA ALA A 80 -7.92 -8.48 0.28
C ALA A 80 -8.89 -9.05 -0.75
N TYR A 81 -10.06 -8.43 -0.89
CA TYR A 81 -11.06 -8.80 -1.89
C TYR A 81 -10.52 -8.61 -3.32
N ASP A 82 -9.88 -7.48 -3.58
CA ASP A 82 -9.38 -7.12 -4.91
C ASP A 82 -8.28 -8.07 -5.43
N VAL A 83 -7.52 -8.66 -4.51
CA VAL A 83 -6.46 -9.64 -4.84
C VAL A 83 -6.94 -11.10 -4.73
N GLY A 84 -8.23 -11.32 -4.50
CA GLY A 84 -8.85 -12.64 -4.51
C GLY A 84 -8.54 -13.51 -3.29
N ILE A 85 -8.22 -12.92 -2.13
CA ILE A 85 -8.22 -13.65 -0.85
C ILE A 85 -9.67 -14.03 -0.53
N LEU A 86 -9.86 -15.25 -0.02
CA LEU A 86 -11.18 -15.80 0.28
C LEU A 86 -11.24 -16.30 1.73
N ALA A 87 -12.47 -16.42 2.24
CA ALA A 87 -12.71 -17.16 3.47
C ALA A 87 -12.20 -18.60 3.34
N GLY A 88 -11.56 -19.11 4.39
CA GLY A 88 -10.89 -20.41 4.41
C GLY A 88 -9.40 -20.38 4.06
N ASP A 89 -8.89 -19.28 3.49
CA ASP A 89 -7.45 -19.14 3.25
C ASP A 89 -6.67 -19.13 4.55
N ARG A 90 -5.55 -19.86 4.57
CA ARG A 90 -4.61 -19.84 5.70
C ARG A 90 -3.51 -18.83 5.44
N ILE A 91 -3.38 -17.81 6.27
CA ILE A 91 -2.31 -16.82 6.15
C ILE A 91 -1.01 -17.45 6.66
N LEU A 92 0.03 -17.46 5.83
CA LEU A 92 1.34 -18.02 6.15
C LEU A 92 2.37 -16.93 6.46
N SER A 93 2.36 -15.85 5.69
CA SER A 93 3.31 -14.75 5.89
C SER A 93 2.78 -13.40 5.41
N TYR A 94 3.35 -12.34 5.97
CA TYR A 94 3.13 -10.94 5.61
C TYR A 94 4.50 -10.28 5.41
N GLU A 95 4.78 -9.73 4.23
CA GLU A 95 6.10 -9.12 3.91
C GLU A 95 7.29 -10.05 4.21
N GLY A 96 7.12 -11.35 3.94
CA GLY A 96 8.14 -12.38 4.23
C GLY A 96 8.26 -12.78 5.71
N ILE A 97 7.55 -12.11 6.62
CA ILE A 97 7.49 -12.46 8.03
C ILE A 97 6.45 -13.56 8.20
N ALA A 98 6.83 -14.71 8.75
CA ALA A 98 5.91 -15.80 9.03
C ALA A 98 4.89 -15.39 10.11
N VAL A 99 3.61 -15.72 9.89
CA VAL A 99 2.51 -15.34 10.78
C VAL A 99 1.67 -16.55 11.14
N SER A 100 1.57 -16.86 12.42
CA SER A 100 0.81 -18.00 12.96
C SER A 100 -0.27 -17.58 13.95
N ASP A 101 -0.28 -16.32 14.39
CA ASP A 101 -1.21 -15.80 15.40
C ASP A 101 -1.85 -14.46 14.99
N ILE A 102 -3.01 -14.18 15.60
CA ILE A 102 -3.81 -12.98 15.33
C ILE A 102 -3.08 -11.69 15.68
N ASN A 103 -2.32 -11.68 16.79
CA ASN A 103 -1.76 -10.44 17.33
C ASN A 103 -0.61 -9.95 16.46
N THR A 104 0.28 -10.85 16.07
CA THR A 104 1.36 -10.56 15.12
C THR A 104 0.80 -10.06 13.81
N PHE A 105 -0.21 -10.75 13.24
CA PHE A 105 -0.85 -10.30 12.00
C PHE A 105 -1.44 -8.90 12.09
N LYS A 106 -2.24 -8.65 13.13
CA LYS A 106 -2.90 -7.35 13.34
C LYS A 106 -1.88 -6.23 13.53
N MET A 107 -0.79 -6.49 14.25
CA MET A 107 0.29 -5.53 14.44
C MET A 107 0.95 -5.18 13.10
N LEU A 108 1.34 -6.19 12.32
CA LEU A 108 1.97 -5.98 11.01
C LEU A 108 1.08 -5.17 10.06
N VAL A 109 -0.20 -5.55 9.95
CA VAL A 109 -1.17 -4.83 9.11
C VAL A 109 -1.37 -3.38 9.59
N ARG A 110 -1.45 -3.16 10.92
CA ARG A 110 -1.66 -1.83 11.49
C ARG A 110 -0.44 -0.92 11.29
N ASP A 111 0.76 -1.48 11.37
CA ASP A 111 2.01 -0.75 11.30
C ASP A 111 2.44 -0.44 9.85
N SER A 112 1.86 -1.14 8.87
CA SER A 112 1.96 -0.78 7.46
C SER A 112 1.34 0.58 7.15
N TYR A 113 1.89 1.22 6.13
CA TYR A 113 1.47 2.54 5.70
C TYR A 113 0.28 2.48 4.75
N ILE A 114 -0.57 3.50 4.77
CA ILE A 114 -1.64 3.63 3.77
C ILE A 114 -0.99 3.73 2.37
N ASN A 115 -1.59 3.04 1.41
CA ASN A 115 -1.14 2.89 0.02
C ASN A 115 0.15 2.08 -0.17
N GLU A 116 0.73 1.51 0.89
CA GLU A 116 1.86 0.59 0.78
C GLU A 116 1.45 -0.68 0.03
N LEU A 117 2.31 -1.16 -0.86
CA LEU A 117 2.16 -2.48 -1.48
C LEU A 117 2.76 -3.52 -0.56
N VAL A 118 1.98 -4.51 -0.16
CA VAL A 118 2.39 -5.59 0.71
C VAL A 118 2.05 -6.95 0.11
N ARG A 119 2.91 -7.92 0.34
CA ARG A 119 2.83 -9.31 -0.09
C ARG A 119 2.34 -10.18 1.04
N LEU A 120 1.22 -10.84 0.78
CA LEU A 120 0.71 -11.93 1.59
C LEU A 120 1.05 -13.25 0.90
N ILE A 121 1.47 -14.24 1.70
CA ILE A 121 1.45 -15.64 1.25
C ILE A 121 0.32 -16.32 2.00
N VAL A 122 -0.62 -16.87 1.24
CA VAL A 122 -1.73 -17.64 1.77
C VAL A 122 -1.68 -19.07 1.25
N GLU A 123 -2.34 -19.98 1.95
CA GLU A 123 -2.54 -21.36 1.54
C GLU A 123 -4.02 -21.61 1.32
N ARG A 124 -4.37 -22.09 0.13
CA ARG A 124 -5.73 -22.48 -0.24
C ARG A 124 -5.71 -23.92 -0.72
N HIS A 125 -6.39 -24.81 -0.01
CA HIS A 125 -6.43 -26.24 -0.32
C HIS A 125 -5.03 -26.87 -0.50
N GLY A 126 -4.07 -26.48 0.35
CA GLY A 126 -2.69 -26.97 0.30
C GLY A 126 -1.78 -26.28 -0.72
N VAL A 127 -2.32 -25.40 -1.56
CA VAL A 127 -1.54 -24.64 -2.56
C VAL A 127 -1.18 -23.26 -2.00
N ARG A 128 0.09 -22.88 -2.10
CA ARG A 128 0.55 -21.55 -1.72
C ARG A 128 0.25 -20.55 -2.83
N LEU A 129 -0.45 -19.48 -2.47
CA LEU A 129 -0.80 -18.37 -3.36
C LEU A 129 -0.10 -17.10 -2.85
N VAL A 130 0.40 -16.31 -3.78
CA VAL A 130 0.97 -14.98 -3.51
C VAL A 130 -0.10 -13.94 -3.81
N ALA A 131 -0.37 -13.07 -2.86
CA ALA A 131 -1.35 -12.00 -2.98
C ALA A 131 -0.67 -10.66 -2.66
N ASP A 132 -0.28 -9.93 -3.70
CA ASP A 132 0.31 -8.59 -3.59
C ASP A 132 -0.83 -7.55 -3.57
N THR A 133 -1.04 -6.89 -2.43
CA THR A 133 -2.19 -6.02 -2.16
C THR A 133 -1.75 -4.64 -1.69
N ARG A 134 -2.65 -3.65 -1.73
CA ARG A 134 -2.38 -2.28 -1.28
C ARG A 134 -3.06 -2.02 0.06
N ILE A 135 -2.32 -1.62 1.09
CA ILE A 135 -2.91 -1.28 2.38
C ILE A 135 -3.81 -0.04 2.27
N ALA A 136 -5.02 -0.13 2.78
CA ALA A 136 -5.99 0.95 2.82
C ALA A 136 -6.11 1.53 4.24
N GLU A 137 -6.72 2.71 4.34
CA GLU A 137 -7.13 3.25 5.65
C GLU A 137 -8.27 2.40 6.20
N LYS A 138 -8.22 2.03 7.48
CA LYS A 138 -9.36 1.39 8.14
C LYS A 138 -10.59 2.31 8.10
N PRO A 139 -11.75 1.87 7.58
CA PRO A 139 -12.96 2.67 7.59
C PRO A 139 -13.35 3.05 9.03
N LYS A 140 -13.43 4.36 9.32
CA LYS A 140 -13.81 4.90 10.67
C LYS A 140 -15.21 4.49 11.08
N ARG A 141 -16.08 4.30 10.10
CA ARG A 141 -17.35 3.61 10.21
C ARG A 141 -17.23 2.42 9.28
N MET A 142 -17.32 1.21 9.81
CA MET A 142 -17.49 0.04 8.96
C MET A 142 -18.84 0.24 8.27
N THR A 143 -18.83 0.83 7.07
CA THR A 143 -19.99 0.93 6.19
C THR A 143 -20.24 -0.46 5.61
N ILE A 144 -20.37 -1.46 6.47
CA ILE A 144 -21.56 -2.29 6.38
C ILE A 144 -22.65 -1.32 6.80
N LEU A 145 -23.14 -0.50 5.86
CA LEU A 145 -24.58 -0.34 5.88
C LEU A 145 -25.06 -1.80 5.91
N PRO A 146 -25.72 -2.29 6.98
CA PRO A 146 -26.53 -3.48 6.76
C PRO A 146 -27.26 -3.15 5.48
N PRO A 147 -27.18 -3.99 4.42
CA PRO A 147 -27.87 -3.69 3.17
C PRO A 147 -29.24 -3.25 3.63
N ILE A 148 -29.62 -2.00 3.35
CA ILE A 148 -30.85 -1.46 3.92
C ILE A 148 -31.90 -2.48 3.48
N ILE A 149 -32.33 -3.34 4.40
CA ILE A 149 -32.98 -4.57 3.95
C ILE A 149 -34.29 -4.06 3.39
N PRO A 150 -34.54 -4.23 2.08
CA PRO A 150 -35.82 -3.81 1.55
C PRO A 150 -36.87 -4.64 2.26
N ILE A 151 -37.77 -3.99 3.00
CA ILE A 151 -38.88 -4.67 3.65
C ILE A 151 -40.15 -4.40 2.85
N ALA A 152 -41.01 -5.41 2.75
CA ALA A 152 -42.33 -5.21 2.18
C ALA A 152 -43.11 -4.21 3.03
N GLN A 153 -43.85 -3.31 2.39
CA GLN A 153 -44.76 -2.41 3.08
C GLN A 153 -45.78 -3.23 3.92
N GLY A 154 -45.81 -2.98 5.23
CA GLY A 154 -46.67 -3.72 6.17
C GLY A 154 -46.02 -4.95 6.83
N ALA A 155 -44.73 -5.22 6.61
CA ALA A 155 -44.02 -6.30 7.30
C ALA A 155 -43.99 -6.11 8.83
N SER A 156 -44.18 -7.20 9.59
CA SER A 156 -44.08 -7.18 11.05
C SER A 156 -42.61 -7.11 11.50
N PRO A 157 -42.26 -6.22 12.45
CA PRO A 157 -40.89 -6.09 12.92
C PRO A 157 -40.48 -7.27 13.83
N PRO A 158 -39.31 -7.90 13.62
CA PRO A 158 -38.78 -8.94 14.50
C PRO A 158 -38.06 -8.37 15.74
N HIS A 159 -38.20 -7.07 15.97
CA HIS A 159 -37.54 -6.31 17.03
C HIS A 159 -38.51 -5.30 17.63
N ASN A 160 -38.17 -4.78 18.81
CA ASN A 160 -38.94 -3.73 19.48
C ASN A 160 -38.98 -2.43 18.65
N ASP A 161 -39.87 -1.51 19.04
CA ASP A 161 -40.04 -0.23 18.38
C ASP A 161 -38.75 0.60 18.38
N ARG A 162 -38.37 1.11 17.21
CA ARG A 162 -37.20 1.96 16.96
C ARG A 162 -37.57 3.23 16.19
N GLY A 163 -38.86 3.59 16.15
CA GLY A 163 -39.39 4.67 15.34
C GLY A 163 -39.76 4.21 13.92
N LEU A 164 -39.93 5.17 13.02
CA LEU A 164 -40.42 4.91 11.66
C LEU A 164 -39.51 3.95 10.89
N CYS A 165 -40.10 2.94 10.24
CA CYS A 165 -39.35 1.94 9.47
C CYS A 165 -38.43 2.56 8.41
N ILE A 166 -38.87 3.67 7.78
CA ILE A 166 -38.11 4.39 6.75
C ILE A 166 -36.81 5.02 7.26
N ASN A 167 -36.63 5.16 8.58
CA ASN A 167 -35.40 5.68 9.15
C ASN A 167 -34.25 4.67 9.09
N CYS A 168 -34.56 3.38 8.89
CA CYS A 168 -33.57 2.30 8.87
C CYS A 168 -33.75 1.31 7.70
N HIS A 169 -34.93 1.29 7.05
CA HIS A 169 -35.29 0.37 5.96
C HIS A 169 -35.75 1.13 4.71
N THR A 170 -35.54 0.52 3.55
CA THR A 170 -36.15 0.93 2.28
C THR A 170 -37.44 0.13 2.17
N LEU A 171 -38.58 0.82 2.00
CA LEU A 171 -39.85 0.13 1.78
C LEU A 171 -39.96 -0.26 0.31
N VAL A 172 -40.25 -1.53 0.04
CA VAL A 172 -40.59 -2.01 -1.31
C VAL A 172 -42.06 -2.39 -1.39
N PRO A 173 -42.69 -2.24 -2.57
CA PRO A 173 -44.05 -2.73 -2.79
C PRO A 173 -44.15 -4.22 -2.45
N PRO A 174 -45.30 -4.69 -1.93
CA PRO A 174 -45.52 -6.12 -1.73
C PRO A 174 -45.41 -6.86 -3.07
N ALA A 175 -44.81 -8.05 -3.07
CA ALA A 175 -44.81 -8.92 -4.23
C ALA A 175 -46.28 -9.20 -4.64
N ARG A 176 -46.58 -9.09 -5.94
CA ARG A 176 -47.90 -9.42 -6.50
C ARG A 176 -48.15 -10.91 -6.47
#